data_AF-A0A3B8I858-F1
#
_entry.id   AF-A0A3B8I858-F1
#
_cell.length_a   1.000
_cell.length_b   1.000
_cell.length_c   1.000
_cell.angle_alpha   90.00
_cell.angle_beta   90.00
_cell.angle_gamma   90.00
#
_symmetry.space_group_name_H-M   'P 1'
#
loop_
_entity.id
_entity.type
_entity.pdbx_description
1 polymer ?
#
loop_
_entity_poly.entity_id
_entity_poly.type
_entity_poly.pdbx_seq_one_letter_code
_entity_poly.pdbx_strand_id
1 'polypeptide(L)'
;MSPQPPRLIIALLDRILLPEIHEDIMGDLTEEFHRQLGQRSVARSRWWYAAQAIRLCRPRLVRKPAMFHRNNNLMFTAHLHTAWRQIQHHRQSAFVNLLGYTLALVAVALLWLYVAHEKSYDQHHPHAEET
;
A
#
# COMPACT_ATOMS: atom_id res chain seq x y z
N MET A 1 22.09 19.87 -39.16
CA MET A 1 21.74 18.90 -38.10
C MET A 1 21.26 19.67 -36.88
N SER A 2 19.99 19.53 -36.52
CA SER A 2 19.41 20.22 -35.36
C SER A 2 20.18 19.83 -34.09
N PRO A 3 20.51 20.77 -33.19
CA PRO A 3 21.24 20.44 -31.97
C PRO A 3 20.38 19.50 -31.13
N GLN A 4 20.94 18.33 -30.78
CA GLN A 4 20.23 17.36 -29.93
C GLN A 4 20.53 17.59 -28.45
N PRO A 5 19.54 17.34 -27.57
CA PRO A 5 19.73 17.39 -26.12
C PRO A 5 20.82 16.40 -25.65
N PRO A 6 21.44 16.63 -24.48
CA PRO A 6 22.56 15.83 -24.00
C PRO A 6 22.15 14.39 -23.65
N ARG A 7 22.49 13.41 -24.50
CA ARG A 7 22.08 11.99 -24.36
C ARG A 7 22.36 11.36 -23.00
N LEU A 8 23.46 11.72 -22.34
CA LEU A 8 23.80 11.22 -21.00
C LEU A 8 22.77 11.64 -19.94
N ILE A 9 22.23 12.86 -20.07
CA ILE A 9 21.27 13.42 -19.12
C ILE A 9 19.90 12.80 -19.33
N ILE A 10 19.54 12.53 -20.59
CA ILE A 10 18.35 11.77 -20.96
C ILE A 10 18.38 10.39 -20.31
N ALA A 11 19.46 9.63 -20.50
CA ALA A 11 19.61 8.28 -19.93
C ALA A 11 19.59 8.30 -18.38
N LEU A 12 20.12 9.35 -17.77
CA LEU A 12 20.07 9.53 -16.32
C LEU A 12 18.64 9.81 -15.82
N LEU A 13 17.89 10.69 -16.50
CA LEU A 13 16.50 11.01 -16.16
C LEU A 13 15.58 9.79 -16.32
N ASP A 14 15.73 9.03 -17.40
CA ASP A 14 14.95 7.82 -17.69
C ASP A 14 15.08 6.76 -16.58
N ARG A 15 16.26 6.66 -15.96
CA ARG A 15 16.50 5.75 -14.84
C ARG A 15 15.93 6.26 -13.50
N ILE A 16 15.82 7.57 -13.33
CA ILE A 16 15.50 8.22 -12.04
C ILE A 16 14.01 8.53 -11.91
N LEU A 17 13.36 8.97 -12.98
CA LEU A 17 11.96 9.41 -12.96
C LEU A 17 11.00 8.22 -12.85
N LEU A 18 9.82 8.50 -12.25
CA LEU A 18 8.69 7.57 -12.33
C LEU A 18 8.19 7.50 -13.78
N PRO A 19 7.76 6.31 -14.25
CA PRO A 19 7.26 6.14 -15.62
C PRO A 19 6.05 7.02 -15.94
N GLU A 20 5.20 7.31 -14.94
CA GLU A 20 3.99 8.14 -15.12
C GLU A 20 4.29 9.62 -15.42
N ILE A 21 5.41 10.15 -14.92
CA ILE A 21 5.80 11.56 -15.08
C ILE A 21 6.94 11.72 -16.09
N HIS A 22 7.51 10.60 -16.53
CA HIS A 22 8.69 10.60 -17.38
C HIS A 22 8.39 11.27 -18.72
N GLU A 23 7.30 10.86 -19.39
CA GLU A 23 6.93 11.37 -20.70
C GLU A 23 6.67 12.88 -20.69
N ASP A 24 5.84 13.35 -19.76
CA ASP A 24 5.50 14.77 -19.63
C ASP A 24 6.72 15.65 -19.38
N ILE A 25 7.55 15.27 -18.40
CA ILE A 25 8.70 16.10 -18.03
C ILE A 25 9.79 16.05 -19.11
N MET A 26 9.99 14.89 -19.73
CA MET A 26 10.96 14.74 -20.80
C MET A 26 10.55 15.54 -22.05
N GLY A 27 9.26 15.56 -22.37
CA GLY A 27 8.68 16.40 -23.42
C GLY A 27 8.92 17.88 -23.17
N ASP A 28 8.53 18.37 -21.98
CA ASP A 28 8.66 19.79 -21.59
C ASP A 28 10.13 20.26 -21.60
N LEU A 29 11.06 19.45 -21.07
CA LEU A 29 12.49 19.78 -21.11
C LEU A 29 13.04 19.85 -22.55
N THR A 30 12.56 18.98 -23.43
CA THR A 30 13.00 18.92 -24.83
C THR A 30 12.45 20.10 -25.63
N GLU A 31 11.18 20.45 -25.44
CA GLU A 31 10.55 21.62 -26.05
C GLU A 31 11.25 22.91 -25.62
N GLU A 32 11.50 23.07 -24.31
CA GLU A 32 12.17 24.25 -23.77
C GLU A 32 13.62 24.38 -24.26
N PHE A 33 14.31 23.27 -24.42
CA PHE A 33 15.65 23.24 -25.00
C PHE A 33 15.64 23.77 -26.44
N HIS A 34 14.69 23.31 -27.26
CA HIS A 34 14.53 23.79 -28.63
C HIS A 34 14.16 25.28 -28.68
N ARG A 35 13.33 25.74 -27.75
CA ARG A 35 13.02 27.17 -27.60
C ARG A 35 14.27 28.01 -27.28
N GLN A 36 15.11 27.53 -26.36
CA GLN A 36 16.35 28.24 -26.00
C GLN A 36 17.44 28.19 -27.06
N LEU A 37 17.44 27.19 -27.95
CA LEU A 37 18.35 27.18 -29.10
C LEU A 37 18.13 28.35 -30.06
N GLY A 38 16.91 28.91 -30.12
CA GLY A 38 16.62 30.11 -30.91
C GLY A 38 17.10 31.42 -30.25
N GLN A 39 17.34 31.42 -28.94
CA GLN A 39 17.65 32.64 -28.17
C GLN A 39 19.09 32.67 -27.63
N ARG A 40 19.76 31.52 -27.50
CA ARG A 40 21.06 31.37 -26.84
C ARG A 40 21.95 30.40 -27.60
N SER A 41 23.25 30.44 -27.28
CA SER A 41 24.22 29.51 -27.84
C SER A 41 23.94 28.07 -27.39
N VAL A 42 24.24 27.10 -28.28
CA VAL A 42 24.02 25.67 -28.07
C VAL A 42 24.63 25.17 -26.76
N ALA A 43 25.83 25.63 -26.41
CA ALA A 43 26.51 25.26 -25.17
C ALA A 43 25.72 25.71 -23.93
N ARG A 44 25.16 26.92 -23.95
CA ARG A 44 24.37 27.46 -22.84
C ARG A 44 23.05 26.73 -22.68
N SER A 45 22.39 26.36 -23.78
CA SER A 45 21.15 25.57 -23.75
C SER A 45 21.39 24.16 -23.20
N ARG A 46 22.54 23.55 -23.51
CA ARG A 46 22.94 22.24 -22.93
C ARG A 46 23.18 22.31 -21.43
N TRP A 47 23.89 23.35 -20.96
CA TRP A 47 24.09 23.57 -19.53
C TRP A 47 22.78 23.85 -18.79
N TRP A 48 21.89 24.62 -19.40
CA TRP A 48 20.56 24.86 -18.85
C TRP A 48 19.77 23.54 -18.70
N TYR A 49 19.76 22.70 -19.73
CA TYR A 49 19.12 21.37 -19.68
C TYR A 49 19.67 20.53 -18.53
N ALA A 50 21.00 20.51 -18.37
CA ALA A 50 21.66 19.79 -17.29
C ALA A 50 21.28 20.31 -15.90
N ALA A 51 21.26 21.63 -15.72
CA ALA A 51 20.87 22.26 -14.46
C ALA A 51 19.42 21.95 -14.10
N GLN A 52 18.51 21.91 -15.09
CA GLN A 52 17.12 21.54 -14.84
C GLN A 52 16.96 20.07 -14.50
N ALA A 53 17.66 19.17 -15.20
CA ALA A 53 17.65 17.74 -14.88
C ALA A 53 18.11 17.46 -13.44
N ILE A 54 19.17 18.16 -12.98
CA ILE A 54 19.64 18.07 -11.58
C ILE A 54 18.60 18.61 -10.61
N ARG A 55 17.97 19.75 -10.92
CA ARG A 55 16.88 20.32 -10.09
C ARG A 55 15.66 19.40 -9.99
N LEU A 56 15.44 18.59 -11.02
CA LEU A 56 14.35 17.64 -11.13
C LEU A 56 14.58 16.36 -10.30
N CYS A 57 15.83 16.07 -9.94
CA CYS A 57 16.22 14.98 -9.03
C CYS A 57 15.81 15.25 -7.57
N ARG A 58 14.56 15.68 -7.33
CA ARG A 58 13.99 15.83 -5.99
C ARG A 58 13.47 14.49 -5.51
N PRO A 59 13.65 14.12 -4.23
CA PRO A 59 13.24 12.83 -3.68
C PRO A 59 11.76 12.44 -3.90
N ARG A 60 10.89 13.43 -4.17
CA ARG A 60 9.46 13.20 -4.46
C ARG A 60 9.19 12.63 -5.85
N LEU A 61 10.00 12.97 -6.85
CA LEU A 61 9.83 12.58 -8.26
C LEU A 61 10.70 11.36 -8.62
N VAL A 62 11.63 10.99 -7.73
CA VAL A 62 12.53 9.86 -7.89
C VAL A 62 11.80 8.56 -7.59
N ARG A 63 11.99 7.55 -8.43
CA ARG A 63 11.46 6.20 -8.26
C ARG A 63 11.85 5.68 -6.88
N LYS A 64 10.86 5.53 -5.98
CA LYS A 64 11.11 4.99 -4.64
C LYS A 64 11.57 3.54 -4.79
N PRO A 65 12.67 3.13 -4.13
CA PRO A 65 13.08 1.73 -4.15
C PRO A 65 11.94 0.89 -3.57
N ALA A 66 11.64 -0.24 -4.22
CA ALA A 66 10.54 -1.14 -3.88
C ALA A 66 10.57 -1.61 -2.40
N MET A 67 11.70 -1.43 -1.69
CA MET A 67 11.82 -1.69 -0.26
C MET A 67 10.87 -0.88 0.64
N PHE A 68 10.31 0.25 0.17
CA PHE A 68 9.32 0.99 0.96
C PHE A 68 7.91 0.36 0.97
N HIS A 69 7.65 -0.65 0.14
CA HIS A 69 6.35 -1.33 0.09
C HIS A 69 6.25 -2.56 1.00
N ARG A 70 7.27 -2.85 1.82
CA ARG A 70 7.29 -4.09 2.63
C ARG A 70 7.54 -3.84 4.10
N ASN A 71 6.60 -3.16 4.73
CA ASN A 71 6.54 -3.08 6.19
C ASN A 71 5.13 -3.28 6.74
N ASN A 72 4.42 -4.27 6.20
CA ASN A 72 3.08 -4.66 6.67
C ASN A 72 3.07 -5.00 8.18
N ASN A 73 4.19 -5.54 8.69
CA ASN A 73 4.34 -5.87 10.11
C ASN A 73 4.33 -4.63 11.01
N LEU A 74 4.87 -3.48 10.55
CA LEU A 74 4.91 -2.26 11.34
C LEU A 74 3.53 -1.58 11.41
N MET A 75 2.71 -1.73 10.37
CA MET A 75 1.31 -1.30 10.43
C MET A 75 0.50 -2.18 11.38
N PHE A 76 0.69 -3.50 11.34
CA PHE A 76 -0.01 -4.42 12.25
C PHE A 76 0.29 -4.12 13.73
N THR A 77 1.56 -3.94 14.09
CA THR A 77 1.95 -3.60 15.48
C THR A 77 1.44 -2.23 15.89
N ALA A 78 1.45 -1.24 15.00
CA ALA A 78 0.88 0.07 15.26
C ALA A 78 -0.64 0.01 15.50
N HIS A 79 -1.38 -0.73 14.66
CA HIS A 79 -2.82 -0.91 14.84
C HIS A 79 -3.14 -1.66 16.13
N LEU A 80 -2.41 -2.73 16.47
CA LEU A 80 -2.56 -3.45 17.74
C LEU A 80 -2.29 -2.55 18.94
N HIS A 81 -1.22 -1.76 18.92
CA HIS A 81 -0.89 -0.82 19.99
C HIS A 81 -2.01 0.23 20.19
N THR A 82 -2.54 0.74 19.08
CA THR A 82 -3.62 1.74 19.12
C THR A 82 -4.92 1.13 19.64
N ALA A 83 -5.27 -0.08 19.20
CA ALA A 83 -6.44 -0.81 19.67
C ALA A 83 -6.34 -1.14 21.17
N TRP A 84 -5.17 -1.59 21.64
CA TRP A 84 -4.93 -1.87 23.05
C TRP A 84 -5.16 -0.63 23.93
N ARG A 85 -4.64 0.53 23.52
CA ARG A 85 -4.86 1.78 24.25
C ARG A 85 -6.34 2.16 24.31
N GLN A 86 -7.09 1.93 23.24
CA GLN A 86 -8.53 2.22 23.21
C GLN A 86 -9.34 1.30 24.14
N ILE A 87 -9.03 0.00 24.15
CA ILE A 87 -9.65 -0.96 25.09
C ILE A 87 -9.37 -0.54 26.54
N GLN A 88 -8.14 -0.10 26.82
CA GLN A 88 -7.76 0.36 28.16
C GLN A 88 -8.43 1.68 28.58
N HIS A 89 -8.84 2.53 27.63
CA HIS A 89 -9.59 3.75 27.91
C HIS A 89 -11.08 3.46 28.13
N HIS A 90 -11.66 2.52 27.39
CA HIS A 90 -13.10 2.17 27.42
C HIS A 90 -13.37 0.81 28.07
N ARG A 91 -12.78 0.55 29.25
CA ARG A 91 -12.78 -0.77 29.91
C ARG A 91 -14.17 -1.31 30.25
N GLN A 92 -15.07 -0.45 30.72
CA GLN A 92 -16.42 -0.87 31.16
C GLN A 92 -17.25 -1.38 29.98
N SER A 93 -17.29 -0.61 28.89
CA SER A 93 -18.01 -0.99 27.67
C SER A 93 -17.37 -2.20 26.99
N ALA A 94 -16.03 -2.27 26.95
CA ALA A 94 -15.32 -3.43 26.44
C ALA A 94 -15.65 -4.70 27.25
N PHE A 95 -15.74 -4.60 28.58
CA PHE A 95 -16.07 -5.71 29.46
C PHE A 95 -17.49 -6.24 29.23
N VAL A 96 -18.50 -5.36 29.21
CA VAL A 96 -19.89 -5.76 28.97
C VAL A 96 -20.05 -6.40 27.59
N ASN A 97 -19.45 -5.78 26.56
CA ASN A 97 -19.49 -6.33 25.21
C ASN A 97 -18.82 -7.71 25.14
N LEU A 98 -17.63 -7.85 25.74
CA LEU A 98 -16.92 -9.13 25.76
C LEU A 98 -17.72 -10.22 26.47
N LEU A 99 -18.32 -9.92 27.62
CA LEU A 99 -19.17 -10.87 28.33
C LEU A 99 -20.41 -11.28 27.53
N GLY A 100 -21.06 -10.33 26.85
CA GLY A 100 -22.20 -10.62 25.99
C GLY A 100 -21.82 -11.56 24.85
N TYR A 101 -20.69 -11.30 24.19
CA TYR A 101 -20.18 -12.17 23.13
C TYR A 101 -19.78 -13.55 23.64
N THR A 102 -19.06 -13.65 24.76
CA THR A 102 -18.65 -14.96 25.31
C THR A 102 -19.85 -15.77 25.75
N LEU A 103 -20.83 -15.17 26.42
CA LEU A 103 -22.05 -15.86 26.85
C LEU A 103 -22.86 -16.38 25.65
N ALA A 104 -23.01 -15.55 24.60
CA ALA A 104 -23.70 -15.95 23.38
C ALA A 104 -22.96 -17.10 22.66
N LEU A 105 -21.63 -17.02 22.53
CA LEU A 105 -20.82 -18.06 21.92
C LEU A 105 -20.89 -19.37 22.70
N VAL A 106 -20.84 -19.30 24.03
CA VAL A 106 -20.98 -20.48 24.90
C VAL A 106 -22.38 -21.09 24.75
N ALA A 107 -23.43 -20.28 24.77
CA ALA A 107 -24.80 -20.77 24.60
C ALA A 107 -25.00 -21.50 23.27
N VAL A 108 -24.53 -20.91 22.16
CA VAL A 108 -24.60 -21.53 20.82
C VAL A 108 -23.74 -22.78 20.75
N ALA A 109 -22.54 -22.77 21.34
CA ALA A 109 -21.67 -23.94 21.38
C ALA A 109 -22.29 -25.10 22.18
N LEU A 110 -22.95 -24.82 23.31
CA LEU A 110 -23.66 -25.81 24.12
C LEU A 110 -24.86 -26.40 23.36
N LEU A 111 -25.64 -25.55 22.69
CA LEU A 111 -26.74 -26.02 21.83
C LEU A 111 -26.23 -26.90 20.70
N TRP A 112 -25.13 -26.51 20.04
CA TRP A 112 -24.51 -27.30 19.00
C TRP A 112 -24.02 -28.66 19.53
N LEU A 113 -23.39 -28.68 20.70
CA LEU A 113 -22.93 -29.91 21.35
C LEU A 113 -24.12 -30.82 21.72
N TYR A 114 -25.21 -30.25 22.23
CA TYR A 114 -26.42 -30.98 22.56
C TYR A 114 -27.05 -31.61 21.31
N VAL A 115 -27.21 -30.85 20.22
CA VAL A 115 -27.74 -31.37 18.95
C VAL A 115 -26.82 -32.45 18.36
N ALA A 116 -25.51 -32.26 18.43
CA ALA A 116 -24.55 -33.26 17.98
C ALA A 116 -24.64 -34.56 18.81
N HIS A 117 -24.91 -34.44 20.11
CA HIS A 117 -25.13 -35.58 21.00
C HIS A 117 -26.43 -36.33 20.68
N GLU A 118 -27.54 -35.61 20.50
CA GLU A 118 -28.84 -36.19 20.14
C GLU A 118 -28.78 -36.94 18.81
N LYS A 119 -28.19 -36.31 17.78
CA LYS A 119 -28.00 -36.94 16.47
C LYS A 119 -27.11 -38.18 16.56
N SER A 120 -26.13 -38.19 17.45
CA SER A 120 -25.30 -39.36 17.69
C SER A 120 -26.12 -40.50 18.30
N TYR A 121 -27.04 -40.23 19.24
CA TYR A 121 -27.91 -41.27 19.81
C TYR A 121 -28.89 -41.84 18.78
N ASP A 122 -29.53 -40.98 17.98
CA ASP A 122 -30.49 -41.36 16.94
C ASP A 122 -29.84 -42.23 15.84
N GLN A 123 -28.53 -42.06 15.60
CA GLN A 123 -27.76 -42.91 14.69
C GLN A 123 -27.39 -44.29 15.24
N HIS A 124 -27.46 -44.52 16.56
CA HIS A 124 -27.05 -45.78 17.20
C HIS A 124 -28.23 -46.68 17.63
N HIS A 125 -29.49 -46.29 17.39
CA HIS A 125 -30.67 -47.14 17.62
C HIS A 125 -31.47 -47.39 16.32
N PRO A 126 -31.07 -48.37 15.49
CA PRO A 126 -31.79 -48.72 14.25
C PRO A 126 -33.18 -49.36 14.44
N HIS A 127 -33.64 -49.63 15.67
CA HIS A 127 -34.83 -50.45 15.94
C HIS A 127 -35.62 -50.01 17.20
N ALA A 128 -36.00 -48.73 17.31
CA ALA A 128 -36.87 -48.25 18.40
C ALA A 128 -38.37 -48.13 18.00
N GLU A 129 -38.75 -48.59 16.81
CA GLU A 129 -40.14 -48.59 16.32
C GLU A 129 -40.65 -50.01 15.99
N GLU A 130 -40.62 -50.93 16.96
CA GLU A 130 -41.48 -52.13 16.95
C GLU A 130 -41.89 -52.48 18.39
N THR A 131 -42.92 -51.82 18.93
CA THR A 131 -43.96 -52.40 19.82
C THR A 131 -45.11 -51.41 20.02
#